data_AF-A0A968BTJ9-F1
#
_entry.id   AF-A0A968BTJ9-F1
#
_cell.length_a   1.000
_cell.length_b   1.000
_cell.length_c   1.000
_cell.angle_alpha   90.00
_cell.angle_beta   90.00
_cell.angle_gamma   90.00
#
_symmetry.space_group_name_H-M   'P 1'
#
loop_
_entity.id
_entity.type
_entity.pdbx_description
1 polymer ?
#
loop_
_entity_poly.entity_id
_entity_poly.type
_entity_poly.pdbx_seq_one_letter_code
_entity_poly.pdbx_strand_id
1 'polypeptide(L)'
;LYFQQHLSLMQQWRWCGKHYEKTANAWLANMDRRRDTIMPILADTYGNKQADVWWQRWRLFFMACAETFAYDNGQTWWVSQYLFEKGKPCA
;
A
#
# COMPACT_ATOMS: atom_id res chain seq x y z
N LEU A 1 15.64 -4.18 -19.52
CA LEU A 1 15.34 -3.36 -18.32
C LEU A 1 15.08 -1.93 -18.77
N TYR A 2 13.98 -1.32 -18.35
CA TYR A 2 13.54 0.00 -18.81
C TYR A 2 14.06 1.13 -17.90
N PHE A 3 14.08 2.37 -18.39
CA PHE A 3 14.36 3.60 -17.61
C PHE A 3 15.76 3.73 -16.97
N GLN A 4 16.82 3.20 -17.59
CA GLN A 4 18.18 3.23 -17.03
C GLN A 4 19.11 4.36 -17.53
N GLN A 5 18.57 5.42 -18.14
CA GLN A 5 19.39 6.48 -18.73
C GLN A 5 20.19 7.27 -17.67
N HIS A 6 19.60 7.54 -16.51
CA HIS A 6 20.20 8.35 -15.45
C HIS A 6 20.53 7.55 -14.19
N LEU A 7 19.93 6.37 -14.03
CA LEU A 7 20.09 5.47 -12.89
C LEU A 7 20.30 4.04 -13.41
N SER A 8 21.37 3.39 -12.97
CA SER A 8 21.64 2.00 -13.33
C SER A 8 21.11 1.08 -12.25
N LEU A 9 20.32 0.08 -12.62
CA LEU A 9 19.74 -0.88 -11.69
C LEU A 9 20.84 -1.82 -11.20
N MET A 10 21.09 -1.80 -9.90
CA MET A 10 22.08 -2.66 -9.26
C MET A 10 21.47 -3.95 -8.76
N GLN A 11 20.36 -3.84 -8.05
CA GLN A 11 19.68 -4.99 -7.45
C GLN A 11 18.18 -4.78 -7.45
N GLN A 12 17.46 -5.90 -7.54
CA GLN A 12 16.01 -5.92 -7.46
C GLN A 12 15.60 -7.08 -6.55
N TRP A 13 14.68 -6.80 -5.64
CA TRP A 13 14.01 -7.79 -4.82
C TRP A 13 12.52 -7.74 -5.11
N ARG A 14 11.88 -8.90 -5.07
CA ARG A 14 10.44 -9.03 -5.22
C ARG A 14 9.89 -9.81 -4.04
N TRP A 15 8.92 -9.22 -3.37
CA TRP A 15 8.27 -9.78 -2.20
C TRP A 15 6.88 -10.27 -2.57
N CYS A 16 6.56 -11.49 -2.13
CA CYS A 16 5.24 -12.10 -2.27
C CYS A 16 4.15 -11.16 -1.74
N GLY A 17 3.05 -11.04 -2.49
CA GLY A 17 1.92 -10.16 -2.13
C GLY A 17 1.31 -10.46 -0.77
N LYS A 18 1.41 -11.71 -0.28
CA LYS A 18 0.95 -12.12 1.06
C LYS A 18 1.51 -11.28 2.21
N HIS A 19 2.71 -10.70 2.06
CA HIS A 19 3.25 -9.81 3.08
C HIS A 19 2.44 -8.51 3.17
N TYR A 20 2.03 -7.96 2.02
CA TYR A 20 1.23 -6.75 1.98
C TYR A 20 -0.23 -7.03 2.34
N GLU A 21 -0.79 -8.18 1.92
CA GLU A 21 -2.09 -8.67 2.40
C GLU A 21 -2.16 -8.64 3.93
N LYS A 22 -1.21 -9.30 4.61
CA LYS A 22 -1.18 -9.36 6.08
C LYS A 22 -1.11 -7.96 6.70
N THR A 23 -0.35 -7.07 6.09
CA THR A 23 -0.24 -5.67 6.51
C THR A 23 -1.59 -4.95 6.38
N ALA A 24 -2.26 -5.06 5.23
CA ALA A 24 -3.57 -4.45 4.99
C ALA A 24 -4.64 -4.97 5.96
N ASN A 25 -4.67 -6.29 6.20
CA ASN A 25 -5.55 -6.91 7.18
C ASN A 25 -5.27 -6.44 8.61
N ALA A 26 -4.00 -6.28 8.99
CA ALA A 26 -3.61 -5.75 10.28
C ALA A 26 -4.04 -4.28 10.45
N TRP A 27 -3.94 -3.46 9.39
CA TRP A 27 -4.42 -2.09 9.40
C TRP A 27 -5.93 -1.98 9.51
N LEU A 28 -6.68 -2.81 8.76
CA LEU A 28 -8.13 -2.88 8.88
C LEU A 28 -8.56 -3.24 10.31
N ALA A 29 -7.97 -4.28 10.89
CA ALA A 29 -8.28 -4.70 12.25
C ALA A 29 -7.91 -3.63 13.30
N ASN A 30 -6.78 -2.94 13.13
CA ASN A 30 -6.38 -1.87 14.03
C ASN A 30 -7.28 -0.63 13.89
N MET A 31 -7.70 -0.30 12.66
CA MET A 31 -8.67 0.76 12.40
C MET A 31 -9.98 0.46 13.12
N ASP A 32 -10.56 -0.73 12.89
CA ASP A 32 -11.81 -1.16 13.52
C ASP A 32 -11.73 -1.10 15.05
N ARG A 33 -10.61 -1.53 15.66
CA ARG A 33 -10.38 -1.45 17.11
C ARG A 33 -10.29 -0.01 17.64
N ARG A 34 -9.82 0.93 16.81
CA ARG A 34 -9.56 2.33 17.21
C ARG A 34 -10.61 3.30 16.69
N ARG A 35 -11.83 2.81 16.40
CA ARG A 35 -12.91 3.62 15.85
C ARG A 35 -13.14 4.93 16.60
N ASP A 36 -13.21 4.89 17.93
CA ASP A 36 -13.51 6.08 18.74
C ASP A 36 -12.41 7.14 18.68
N THR A 37 -11.16 6.73 18.43
CA THR A 37 -10.04 7.65 18.23
C THR A 37 -10.01 8.20 16.80
N ILE A 38 -10.39 7.39 15.81
CA ILE A 38 -10.28 7.73 14.38
C ILE A 38 -11.47 8.57 13.92
N MET A 39 -12.68 8.32 14.42
CA MET A 39 -13.89 9.05 13.98
C MET A 39 -13.80 10.57 14.16
N PRO A 40 -13.28 11.11 15.27
CA PRO A 40 -13.05 12.56 15.40
C PRO A 40 -12.09 13.10 14.34
N ILE A 41 -11.02 12.37 14.01
CA ILE A 41 -10.05 12.75 12.98
C ILE A 41 -10.71 12.79 11.60
N LEU A 42 -11.54 11.79 11.28
CA LEU A 42 -12.28 11.74 10.02
C LEU A 42 -13.32 12.85 9.92
N ALA A 43 -13.98 13.18 11.03
CA ALA A 43 -14.94 14.27 11.11
C ALA A 43 -14.26 15.64 10.88
N ASP A 44 -13.08 15.87 11.47
CA ASP A 44 -12.29 17.07 11.27
C ASP A 44 -11.76 17.18 9.83
N THR A 45 -11.31 16.06 9.25
CA THR A 45 -10.71 16.01 7.92
C THR A 45 -11.73 16.11 6.77
N TYR A 46 -12.85 15.39 6.88
CA TYR A 46 -13.83 15.23 5.79
C TYR A 46 -15.20 15.86 6.08
N GLY A 47 -15.38 16.40 7.29
CA GLY A 47 -16.63 16.96 7.78
C GLY A 47 -17.54 15.92 8.44
N ASN A 48 -18.23 16.35 9.51
CA ASN A 48 -19.14 15.53 10.30
C ASN A 48 -20.15 14.72 9.47
N LYS A 49 -20.70 15.31 8.39
CA LYS A 49 -21.70 14.64 7.53
C LYS A 49 -21.12 13.51 6.68
N GLN A 50 -19.80 13.46 6.48
CA GLN A 50 -19.15 12.47 5.62
C GLN A 50 -18.24 11.50 6.38
N ALA A 51 -18.03 11.71 7.68
CA ALA A 51 -17.09 10.91 8.47
C ALA A 51 -17.38 9.40 8.38
N ASP A 52 -18.65 9.00 8.52
CA ASP A 52 -19.05 7.58 8.42
C ASP A 52 -18.87 7.01 7.01
N VAL A 53 -19.08 7.82 5.96
CA VAL A 53 -18.84 7.41 4.58
C VAL A 53 -17.35 7.17 4.35
N TRP A 54 -16.50 8.08 4.84
CA TRP A 54 -15.05 7.94 4.72
C TRP A 54 -14.49 6.80 5.56
N TRP A 55 -15.06 6.55 6.74
CA TRP A 55 -14.77 5.36 7.52
C TRP A 55 -14.96 4.08 6.69
N GLN A 56 -16.10 3.93 6.01
CA GLN A 56 -16.33 2.77 5.14
C GLN A 56 -15.42 2.74 3.92
N ARG A 57 -15.11 3.88 3.31
CA ARG A 57 -14.17 3.95 2.17
C ARG A 57 -12.77 3.48 2.54
N TRP A 58 -12.26 3.87 3.70
CA TRP A 58 -10.97 3.40 4.20
C TRP A 58 -10.97 1.90 4.49
N ARG A 59 -12.05 1.37 5.08
CA ARG A 59 -12.20 -0.08 5.26
C ARG A 59 -12.21 -0.81 3.93
N LEU A 60 -12.99 -0.32 2.96
CA LEU A 60 -13.07 -0.89 1.62
C LEU A 60 -11.72 -0.85 0.91
N PHE A 61 -10.95 0.22 1.07
CA PHE A 61 -9.60 0.32 0.55
C PHE A 61 -8.69 -0.79 1.11
N PHE A 62 -8.64 -0.98 2.43
CA PHE A 62 -7.81 -2.03 3.02
C PHE A 62 -8.26 -3.43 2.59
N MET A 63 -9.57 -3.69 2.55
CA MET A 63 -10.10 -4.97 2.05
C MET A 63 -9.72 -5.21 0.58
N ALA A 64 -9.91 -4.22 -0.29
CA ALA A 64 -9.56 -4.33 -1.71
C ALA A 64 -8.06 -4.57 -1.91
N CYS A 65 -7.20 -3.89 -1.13
CA CYS A 65 -5.76 -4.16 -1.14
C CYS A 65 -5.45 -5.59 -0.66
N ALA A 66 -6.05 -6.04 0.45
CA ALA A 66 -5.81 -7.38 0.99
C ALA A 66 -6.13 -8.47 -0.05
N GLU A 67 -7.32 -8.42 -0.64
CA GLU A 67 -7.76 -9.37 -1.67
C GLU A 67 -6.86 -9.34 -2.92
N THR A 68 -6.52 -8.15 -3.39
CA THR A 68 -5.66 -7.97 -4.58
C THR A 68 -4.27 -8.57 -4.34
N PHE A 69 -3.65 -8.28 -3.19
CA PHE A 69 -2.31 -8.79 -2.88
C PHE A 69 -2.29 -10.26 -2.44
N ALA A 70 -3.42 -10.82 -1.98
CA ALA A 70 -3.55 -12.24 -1.66
C ALA A 70 -3.78 -13.12 -2.91
N TYR A 71 -4.30 -12.52 -3.99
CA TYR A 71 -4.70 -13.24 -5.19
C TYR A 71 -3.59 -14.15 -5.72
N ASP A 72 -4.01 -15.34 -6.16
CA ASP A 72 -3.12 -16.43 -6.60
C ASP A 72 -1.94 -16.65 -5.64
N ASN A 73 -2.26 -16.84 -4.35
CA ASN A 73 -1.27 -17.09 -3.30
C ASN A 73 -0.20 -15.98 -3.19
N GLY A 74 -0.56 -14.74 -3.54
CA GLY A 74 0.31 -13.57 -3.58
C GLY A 74 1.32 -13.56 -4.74
N GLN A 75 1.04 -14.27 -5.83
CA GLN A 75 1.91 -14.39 -7.01
C GLN A 75 1.41 -13.61 -8.22
N THR A 76 0.46 -12.68 -8.06
CA THR A 76 0.03 -11.78 -9.14
C THR A 76 0.44 -10.34 -8.89
N TRP A 77 0.24 -9.83 -7.67
CA TRP A 77 0.69 -8.49 -7.27
C TRP A 77 1.79 -8.58 -6.21
N TRP A 78 2.91 -7.92 -6.49
CA TRP A 78 4.10 -7.96 -5.65
C TRP A 78 4.51 -6.57 -5.18
N VAL A 79 5.31 -6.54 -4.10
CA VAL A 79 6.09 -5.36 -3.73
C VAL A 79 7.51 -5.56 -4.25
N SER A 80 7.99 -4.64 -5.09
CA SER A 80 9.35 -4.71 -5.64
C SER A 80 10.20 -3.58 -5.08
N GLN A 81 11.40 -3.92 -4.63
CA GLN A 81 12.40 -2.98 -4.14
C GLN A 81 13.55 -2.96 -5.15
N TYR A 82 14.03 -1.75 -5.46
CA TYR A 82 15.06 -1.55 -6.46
C TYR A 82 16.17 -0.69 -5.86
N LEU A 83 17.40 -1.18 -5.94
CA LEU A 83 18.60 -0.43 -5.61
C LEU A 83 19.23 0.07 -6.92
N PHE A 84 19.47 1.37 -6.99
CA PHE A 84 20.06 2.02 -8.15
C PHE A 84 21.38 2.71 -7.78
N GLU A 85 22.27 2.81 -8.76
CA GLU A 85 23.41 3.71 -8.73
C GLU A 85 23.25 4.82 -9.78
N LYS A 86 24.10 5.86 -9.69
CA LYS A 86 24.13 6.93 -10.69
C LYS A 86 24.55 6.34 -12.04
N GLY A 87 23.73 6.54 -13.07
CA GLY A 87 24.04 6.12 -14.43
C GLY A 87 25.32 6.81 -14.93
N LYS A 88 26.13 6.08 -15.69
CA LYS A 88 27.31 6.65 -16.33
C LYS A 88 26.86 7.78 -17.28
N PRO A 89 27.52 8.94 -17.29
CA PRO A 89 27.22 9.97 -18.28
C PRO A 89 27.38 9.37 -19.68
N CYS A 90 26.41 9.59 -20.57
CA CYS A 90 26.64 9.39 -22.00
C CYS A 90 27.80 10.31 -22.40
N ALA A 91 28.83 9.73 -23.01
CA ALA A 91 29.90 10.48 -23.69
C ALA A 91 29.36 11.19 -24.93
#